data_AF-A0A971A7H3-F1
#
_entry.id   AF-A0A971A7H3-F1
#
_cell.length_a   1.000
_cell.length_b   1.000
_cell.length_c   1.000
_cell.angle_alpha   90.00
_cell.angle_beta   90.00
_cell.angle_gamma   90.00
#
_symmetry.space_group_name_H-M   'P 1'
#
loop_
_entity.id
_entity.type
_entity.pdbx_description
1 polymer ?
#
loop_
_entity_poly.entity_id
_entity_poly.type
_entity_poly.pdbx_seq_one_letter_code
_entity_poly.pdbx_strand_id
1 'polypeptide(L)' 'MNFALIGAAGFVAERHLKAILETGNQLLCALDKSDSVGILDSYFPETQFFTELERFDRFVFRQSSDPKHRIDYVA' A
#
# COMPACT_ATOMS: atom_id res chain seq x y z
N MET A 1 12.04 -0.17 4.35
CA MET A 1 11.51 0.94 3.53
C MET A 1 10.00 0.82 3.52
N ASN A 2 9.32 1.95 3.34
CA ASN A 2 7.86 2.04 3.32
C ASN A 2 7.35 2.17 1.89
N PHE A 3 6.40 1.32 1.53
CA PHE A 3 5.79 1.26 0.21
C PHE A 3 4.34 1.74 0.25
N ALA A 4 3.90 2.31 -0.85
CA ALA A 4 2.49 2.40 -1.22
C ALA A 4 2.25 1.60 -2.51
N LEU A 5 1.06 1.00 -2.66
CA LEU A 5 0.70 0.20 -3.83
C LEU A 5 -0.52 0.81 -4.54
N ILE A 6 -0.44 1.01 -5.84
CA ILE A 6 -1.59 1.42 -6.67
C ILE A 6 -1.96 0.26 -7.60
N GLY A 7 -3.23 -0.14 -7.59
CA GLY A 7 -3.71 -1.32 -8.31
C GLY A 7 -3.68 -2.60 -7.47
N ALA A 8 -4.01 -2.50 -6.17
CA ALA A 8 -3.92 -3.62 -5.22
C ALA A 8 -4.90 -4.78 -5.48
N ALA A 9 -5.96 -4.58 -6.27
CA ALA A 9 -6.89 -5.63 -6.69
C ALA A 9 -6.48 -6.25 -8.06
N GLY A 10 -5.38 -5.77 -8.65
CA GLY A 10 -4.90 -6.23 -9.94
C GLY A 10 -4.30 -7.63 -9.90
N PHE A 11 -4.29 -8.31 -11.04
CA PHE A 11 -3.71 -9.66 -11.20
C PHE A 11 -2.23 -9.75 -10.77
N VAL A 12 -1.45 -8.67 -10.94
CA VAL A 12 -0.02 -8.63 -10.61
C VAL A 12 0.22 -8.19 -9.17
N ALA A 13 -0.80 -7.66 -8.46
CA ALA A 13 -0.66 -7.09 -7.12
C ALA A 13 -0.03 -8.07 -6.12
N GLU A 14 -0.44 -9.33 -6.14
CA GLU A 14 0.10 -10.37 -5.25
C GLU A 14 1.62 -10.53 -5.38
N ARG A 15 2.17 -10.37 -6.59
CA ARG A 15 3.62 -10.44 -6.82
C ARG A 15 4.34 -9.26 -6.15
N HIS A 16 3.75 -8.07 -6.20
CA HIS A 16 4.28 -6.89 -5.49
C HIS A 16 4.19 -7.08 -3.97
N LEU A 17 3.04 -7.53 -3.46
CA LEU A 17 2.84 -7.80 -2.03
C LEU A 17 3.89 -8.79 -1.50
N LYS A 18 4.09 -9.89 -2.23
CA LYS A 18 5.09 -10.91 -1.89
C LYS A 18 6.52 -10.36 -1.93
N ALA A 19 6.88 -9.59 -2.96
CA ALA A 19 8.21 -9.00 -3.06
C ALA A 19 8.50 -8.01 -1.92
N ILE A 20 7.52 -7.17 -1.56
CA ILE A 20 7.65 -6.23 -0.43
C ILE A 20 7.84 -7.00 0.88
N LEU A 21 7.06 -8.06 1.10
CA LEU A 21 7.13 -8.87 2.31
C LEU A 21 8.46 -9.64 2.42
N GLU A 22 8.86 -10.34 1.36
CA GLU A 22 10.09 -11.16 1.34
C GLU A 22 11.36 -10.32 1.49
N THR A 23 11.32 -9.05 1.09
CA THR A 23 12.42 -8.10 1.27
C THR A 23 12.41 -7.41 2.65
N GLY A 24 11.47 -7.78 3.54
CA GLY A 24 11.36 -7.22 4.89
C GLY A 24 10.89 -5.77 4.93
N ASN A 25 10.23 -5.31 3.87
CA ASN A 25 9.68 -3.95 3.78
C ASN A 25 8.23 -3.90 4.29
N GLN A 26 7.71 -2.68 4.42
CA GLN A 26 6.35 -2.45 4.92
C GLN A 26 5.50 -1.81 3.83
N LEU A 27 4.23 -2.20 3.76
CA LEU A 27 3.23 -1.55 2.91
C LEU A 27 2.32 -0.70 3.81
N LEU A 28 2.41 0.63 3.69
CA LEU A 28 1.65 1.55 4.55
C LEU A 28 0.25 1.81 4.01
N CYS A 29 0.10 1.92 2.69
CA CYS A 29 -1.19 2.10 2.06
C CYS A 29 -1.29 1.44 0.69
N ALA A 30 -2.53 1.14 0.30
CA ALA A 30 -2.90 0.56 -0.98
C ALA A 30 -4.09 1.31 -1.57
N LEU A 31 -4.13 1.46 -2.90
CA LEU A 31 -5.21 2.10 -3.64
C LEU A 31 -5.69 1.17 -4.74
N ASP A 32 -7.00 0.96 -4.84
CA ASP A 32 -7.63 0.35 -6.02
C ASP A 32 -9.10 0.76 -6.12
N LYS A 33 -9.63 0.93 -7.32
CA LYS A 33 -11.07 1.24 -7.50
C LYS A 33 -11.96 0.08 -7.06
N SER A 34 -11.47 -1.15 -7.15
CA SER A 34 -12.16 -2.34 -6.68
C SER A 34 -11.79 -2.64 -5.23
N ASP A 35 -12.79 -2.98 -4.40
CA ASP A 35 -12.62 -3.42 -3.02
C ASP A 35 -12.30 -4.91 -2.89
N SER A 36 -12.12 -5.63 -4.01
CA SER A 36 -11.78 -7.05 -4.04
C SER A 36 -10.30 -7.29 -3.73
N VAL A 37 -9.86 -6.83 -2.56
CA VAL A 37 -8.46 -6.85 -2.09
C VAL A 37 -8.23 -7.78 -0.91
N GLY A 38 -9.05 -8.83 -0.75
CA GLY A 38 -8.95 -9.75 0.40
C GLY A 38 -7.59 -10.45 0.57
N ILE A 39 -6.77 -10.51 -0.48
CA ILE A 39 -5.40 -11.02 -0.40
C ILE A 39 -4.48 -10.09 0.42
N LEU A 40 -4.79 -8.79 0.48
CA LEU A 40 -3.99 -7.78 1.19
C LEU A 40 -3.79 -8.14 2.67
N ASP A 41 -4.86 -8.58 3.34
CA ASP A 41 -4.84 -8.93 4.77
C ASP A 41 -3.96 -10.15 5.07
N SER A 42 -3.73 -11.02 4.08
CA SER A 42 -2.83 -12.17 4.23
C SER A 42 -1.35 -11.79 4.25
N TYR A 43 -1.00 -10.60 3.71
CA TYR A 43 0.37 -10.10 3.63
C TYR A 43 0.62 -8.93 4.59
N PHE A 44 -0.31 -7.96 4.63
CA PHE A 44 -0.17 -6.72 5.39
C PHE A 44 -1.51 -6.29 6.01
N PRO A 45 -1.92 -6.90 7.14
CA PRO A 45 -3.20 -6.59 7.80
C PRO A 45 -3.31 -5.16 8.35
N GLU A 46 -2.18 -4.48 8.53
CA GLU A 46 -2.13 -3.09 9.03
C GLU A 46 -2.12 -2.03 7.90
N THR A 47 -2.13 -2.46 6.63
CA THR A 47 -2.13 -1.53 5.48
C THR A 47 -3.44 -0.78 5.38
N GLN A 48 -3.38 0.55 5.19
CA GLN A 48 -4.56 1.35 4.90
C GLN A 48 -4.99 1.22 3.43
N PHE A 49 -6.21 0.76 3.19
CA PHE A 49 -6.76 0.63 1.84
C PHE A 49 -7.70 1.78 1.48
N PHE A 50 -7.60 2.25 0.24
CA PHE A 50 -8.42 3.33 -0.30
C PHE A 50 -9.00 2.94 -1.65
N THR A 51 -10.24 3.36 -1.90
CA THR A 51 -10.88 3.29 -3.23
C THR A 51 -10.88 4.60 -3.98
N GLU A 52 -10.71 5.71 -3.25
CA GLU A 52 -10.71 7.08 -3.75
C GLU A 52 -9.27 7.63 -3.73
N LEU A 53 -8.80 8.14 -4.88
CA LEU A 53 -7.46 8.69 -5.04
C LEU A 53 -7.21 9.87 -4.09
N GLU A 54 -8.22 10.71 -3.86
CA GLU A 54 -8.12 11.90 -3.01
C GLU A 54 -7.88 11.55 -1.54
N ARG A 55 -8.43 10.43 -1.06
CA ARG A 55 -8.18 9.95 0.31
C ARG A 55 -6.78 9.37 0.43
N PHE A 56 -6.36 8.61 -0.58
CA PHE A 56 -5.00 8.07 -0.67
C PHE A 56 -3.96 9.20 -0.65
N ASP A 57 -4.11 10.20 -1.52
CA ASP A 57 -3.19 11.33 -1.62
C ASP A 57 -3.08 12.10 -0.30
N ARG A 58 -4.21 12.36 0.36
CA ARG A 58 -4.24 12.99 1.69
C ARG A 58 -3.50 12.17 2.75
N PHE A 59 -3.62 10.84 2.72
CA PHE A 59 -2.92 9.95 3.64
C PHE A 59 -1.41 9.98 3.40
N VAL A 60 -0.98 9.89 2.13
CA VAL A 60 0.44 9.99 1.75
C VAL A 60 1.03 11.32 2.19
N PHE A 61 0.31 12.42 1.93
CA PHE A 61 0.74 13.76 2.35
C PHE A 61 0.91 13.86 3.87
N ARG A 62 -0.04 13.33 4.66
CA ARG A 62 0.08 13.30 6.13
C ARG A 62 1.34 12.54 6.58
N GLN A 63 1.63 11.42 5.92
CA GLN A 63 2.73 10.53 6.29
C GLN A 63 4.09 11.10 5.93
N SER A 64 4.15 12.01 4.95
CA SER A 64 5.37 12.74 4.62
C SER A 64 5.95 13.58 5.77
N SER A 65 5.11 13.94 6.76
CA SER A 65 5.51 14.75 7.91
C SER A 65 6.28 13.97 8.98
N ASP A 66 6.14 12.64 9.03
CA ASP A 66 6.86 11.77 9.97
C ASP A 66 7.98 11.01 9.22
N PRO A 67 9.26 11.24 9.55
CA PRO A 67 10.37 10.52 8.94
C PRO A 67 10.26 8.99 9.02
N LYS A 68 9.59 8.44 10.04
CA LYS A 68 9.41 7.00 10.22
C LYS A 68 8.36 6.40 9.27
N HIS A 69 7.36 7.19 8.90
CA HIS A 69 6.23 6.75 8.07
C HIS A 69 6.26 7.34 6.66
N ARG A 70 7.31 8.08 6.32
CA ARG A 70 7.50 8.58 4.96
C ARG A 70 7.53 7.41 3.98
N ILE A 71 6.76 7.53 2.92
CA ILE A 71 6.76 6.56 1.82
C ILE A 71 8.02 6.74 0.99
N ASP A 72 8.77 5.65 0.82
CA ASP A 72 10.00 5.63 0.04
C ASP A 72 9.72 5.26 -1.42
N TYR A 73 8.73 4.40 -1.66
CA TYR A 73 8.38 3.89 -2.99
C TYR A 73 6.89 3.77 -3.22
N VAL A 74 6.48 3.98 -4.47
CA VAL A 74 5.13 3.68 -4.97
C VAL A 74 5.26 2.60 -6.03
N ALA A 75 4.56 1.49 -5.84
CA ALA A 75 4.53 0.32 -6.71
C ALA A 75 3.20 0.22 -7.46
#